data_AF-A0A2V8QKX7-F1
#
_entry.id   AF-A0A2V8QKX7-F1
#
_cell.length_a   1.000
_cell.length_b   1.000
_cell.length_c   1.000
_cell.angle_alpha   90.00
_cell.angle_beta   90.00
_cell.angle_gamma   90.00
#
_symmetry.space_group_name_H-M   'P 1'
#
loop_
_entity.id
_entity.type
_entity.pdbx_description
1 polymer ?
#
loop_
_entity_poly.entity_id
_entity_poly.type
_entity_poly.pdbx_seq_one_letter_code
_entity_poly.pdbx_strand_id
1 'polypeptide(L)' 'MKLRSSTWFGGKDRDGFIHRSWMKNQGRPDHLFDGRPVIGICNTWSELTPCNTHFRAIADHVKRGVYE' A
#
# COMPACT_ATOMS: atom_id res chain seq x y z
N MET A 1 9.48 -0.88 -17.32
CA MET A 1 9.01 -2.18 -16.78
C MET A 1 7.59 -2.00 -16.25
N LYS A 2 6.63 -2.87 -16.60
CA LYS A 2 5.24 -2.78 -16.11
C LYS A 2 5.12 -3.58 -14.82
N LEU A 3 4.71 -2.96 -13.72
CA LEU A 3 4.52 -3.63 -12.43
C LEU A 3 3.18 -4.37 -12.40
N ARG A 4 3.09 -5.43 -11.60
CA ARG A 4 1.83 -6.18 -11.41
C ARG A 4 0.71 -5.29 -10.85
N SER A 5 1.02 -4.26 -10.06
CA SER A 5 0.05 -3.31 -9.52
C SER A 5 -0.68 -2.52 -10.61
N SER A 6 -0.08 -2.35 -11.78
CA SER A 6 -0.69 -1.63 -12.90
C SER A 6 -1.90 -2.34 -13.49
N THR A 7 -2.10 -3.64 -13.25
CA THR A 7 -3.33 -4.33 -13.68
C THR A 7 -4.56 -3.91 -12.87
N TRP A 8 -4.36 -3.42 -11.64
CA TRP A 8 -5.43 -2.89 -10.78
C TRP A 8 -5.56 -1.38 -10.90
N PHE A 9 -4.43 -0.65 -10.85
CA PHE A 9 -4.47 0.81 -10.71
C PHE A 9 -4.13 1.58 -11.99
N GLY A 10 -3.59 0.92 -13.02
CA GLY A 10 -3.16 1.58 -14.26
C GLY A 10 -4.24 1.68 -15.34
N GLY A 11 -5.35 0.96 -15.21
CA GLY A 11 -6.46 0.96 -16.17
C GLY A 11 -7.18 2.32 -16.22
N LYS A 12 -7.51 2.78 -17.44
CA LYS A 12 -8.37 3.96 -17.67
C LYS A 12 -9.83 3.56 -17.91
N ASP A 13 -10.14 2.29 -17.74
CA ASP A 13 -11.47 1.71 -17.79
C ASP A 13 -12.20 1.85 -16.45
N ARG A 14 -13.45 1.35 -16.44
CA ARG A 14 -14.31 1.37 -15.26
C ARG A 14 -13.65 0.66 -14.08
N ASP A 15 -13.03 -0.49 -14.30
CA ASP A 15 -12.49 -1.32 -13.23
C ASP A 15 -11.27 -0.64 -12.59
N GLY A 16 -10.36 -0.08 -13.40
CA GLY A 16 -9.25 0.75 -12.88
C GLY A 16 -9.72 1.98 -12.10
N PHE A 17 -10.81 2.64 -12.55
CA PHE A 17 -11.42 3.74 -11.80
C PHE A 17 -11.99 3.29 -10.45
N ILE A 18 -12.70 2.15 -10.40
CA ILE A 18 -13.27 1.60 -9.16
C ILE A 18 -12.15 1.26 -8.17
N HIS A 19 -11.10 0.55 -8.60
CA HIS A 19 -9.97 0.18 -7.74
C HIS A 19 -9.28 1.39 -7.12
N ARG A 20 -8.99 2.44 -7.91
CA ARG A 20 -8.40 3.68 -7.39
C ARG A 20 -9.37 4.42 -6.45
N SER A 21 -10.66 4.46 -6.77
CA SER A 21 -11.67 5.16 -5.97
C SER A 21 -11.78 4.58 -4.54
N TRP A 22 -11.77 3.26 -4.40
CA TRP A 22 -11.78 2.61 -3.08
C TRP A 22 -10.57 2.95 -2.22
N MET A 23 -9.39 3.05 -2.85
CA MET A 23 -8.17 3.44 -2.14
C MET A 23 -8.15 4.93 -1.79
N LYS A 24 -8.66 5.79 -2.69
CA LYS A 24 -8.78 7.25 -2.48
C LYS A 24 -9.73 7.59 -1.34
N ASN A 25 -10.78 6.80 -1.10
CA ASN A 25 -11.69 6.98 0.04
C ASN A 25 -10.97 6.91 1.40
N GLN A 26 -9.77 6.31 1.47
CA GLN A 26 -8.92 6.29 2.67
C GLN A 26 -7.94 7.50 2.74
N GLY A 27 -8.13 8.51 1.90
CA GLY A 27 -7.26 9.70 1.85
C GLY A 27 -5.98 9.53 1.02
N ARG A 28 -5.89 8.51 0.16
CA ARG A 28 -4.72 8.30 -0.71
C ARG A 28 -4.76 9.24 -1.94
N PRO A 29 -3.78 10.14 -2.15
CA PRO A 29 -3.76 11.05 -3.30
C PRO A 29 -3.50 10.35 -4.63
N ASP A 30 -3.99 10.94 -5.74
CA ASP A 30 -3.98 10.34 -7.09
C ASP A 30 -2.58 9.95 -7.59
N HIS A 31 -1.56 10.77 -7.29
CA HIS A 31 -0.19 10.52 -7.71
C HIS A 31 0.43 9.23 -7.16
N LEU A 32 -0.19 8.57 -6.16
CA LEU A 32 0.29 7.26 -5.67
C LEU A 32 -0.04 6.11 -6.63
N PHE A 33 -0.88 6.36 -7.64
CA PHE A 33 -1.32 5.38 -8.64
C PHE A 33 -0.72 5.64 -10.03
N ASP A 34 0.39 6.39 -10.09
CA ASP A 34 1.13 6.74 -11.32
C ASP A 34 1.96 5.58 -11.93
N GLY A 35 1.94 4.41 -11.29
CA GLY A 35 2.71 3.24 -11.69
C GLY A 35 3.96 2.99 -10.85
N ARG A 36 4.22 3.81 -9.82
CA ARG A 36 5.25 3.52 -8.80
C ARG A 36 5.03 2.16 -8.11
N PRO A 37 6.07 1.58 -7.48
CA PRO A 37 5.92 0.34 -6.71
C PRO A 37 4.90 0.45 -5.59
N VAL A 38 4.06 -0.57 -5.47
CA VAL A 38 3.14 -0.74 -4.35
C VAL A 38 3.73 -1.78 -3.41
N ILE A 39 4.10 -1.35 -2.20
CA ILE A 39 4.78 -2.18 -1.21
C ILE A 39 3.79 -2.66 -0.16
N GLY A 40 3.58 -3.98 -0.09
CA GLY A 40 2.85 -4.61 1.00
C GLY A 40 3.78 -4.84 2.19
N ILE A 41 3.48 -4.24 3.34
CA ILE A 41 4.22 -4.47 4.59
C ILE A 41 3.46 -5.54 5.39
N CYS A 42 3.90 -6.79 5.26
CA CYS A 42 3.33 -7.90 6.03
C CYS A 42 3.74 -7.76 7.50
N ASN A 43 2.80 -7.38 8.36
CA ASN A 43 3.05 -7.19 9.79
C ASN A 43 2.43 -8.34 10.59
N THR A 44 3.27 -9.15 11.23
CA THR A 44 2.87 -10.29 12.08
C THR A 44 2.72 -9.92 13.56
N TRP A 45 2.56 -8.62 13.85
CA TRP A 45 2.16 -8.13 15.16
C TRP A 45 0.83 -8.76 15.60
N SER A 46 0.77 -9.21 16.86
CA SER A 46 -0.44 -9.62 17.57
C SER A 46 -0.21 -9.49 19.07
N GLU A 47 -1.28 -9.31 19.86
CA GLU A 47 -1.21 -9.36 21.32
C GLU A 47 -0.88 -10.76 21.85
N LEU A 48 -1.11 -11.80 21.03
CA LEU A 48 -0.80 -13.19 21.34
C LEU A 48 0.63 -13.61 20.95
N THR A 49 1.39 -12.74 20.27
CA THR A 49 2.77 -13.03 19.82
C THR A 49 3.77 -12.05 20.47
N PRO A 50 4.20 -12.30 21.72
CA PRO A 50 4.98 -11.31 22.50
C PRO A 50 6.32 -10.94 21.84
N CYS A 51 6.93 -11.86 21.10
CA CYS A 51 8.16 -11.59 20.35
C CYS A 51 7.98 -10.48 19.30
N ASN A 52 6.76 -10.24 18.81
CA ASN A 52 6.45 -9.31 17.72
C ASN A 52 5.71 -8.06 18.21
N THR A 53 5.53 -7.85 19.52
CA THR A 53 4.72 -6.74 20.07
C THR A 53 5.17 -5.35 19.57
N HIS A 54 6.45 -5.19 19.26
CA HIS A 54 7.04 -3.94 18.79
C HIS A 54 6.93 -3.72 17.27
N PHE A 55 6.42 -4.70 16.50
CA PHE A 55 6.41 -4.64 15.02
C PHE A 55 5.48 -3.56 14.44
N ARG A 56 4.50 -3.05 15.19
CA ARG A 56 3.71 -1.87 14.77
C ARG A 56 4.61 -0.65 14.52
N ALA A 57 5.48 -0.34 15.48
CA ALA A 57 6.40 0.79 15.37
C ALA A 57 7.39 0.60 14.21
N ILE A 58 7.96 -0.61 14.08
CA ILE A 58 8.84 -0.95 12.95
C ILE A 58 8.11 -0.75 11.62
N ALA A 59 6.88 -1.24 11.48
CA ALA A 59 6.13 -1.07 10.23
C ALA A 59 5.89 0.40 9.88
N ASP A 60 5.71 1.28 10.87
CA ASP A 60 5.60 2.72 10.63
C ASP A 60 6.92 3.36 10.18
N HIS A 61 8.06 2.94 10.72
CA HIS A 61 9.36 3.35 10.20
C HIS A 61 9.60 2.85 8.77
N VAL A 62 9.24 1.60 8.47
CA VAL A 62 9.34 1.05 7.10
C VAL A 62 8.45 1.83 6.14
N LYS A 63 7.21 2.18 6.53
CA LYS A 63 6.33 3.03 5.70
C LYS A 63 6.99 4.36 5.36
N ARG A 64 7.64 5.02 6.33
CA ARG A 64 8.34 6.30 6.10
C ARG A 64 9.47 6.13 5.10
N GLY A 65 10.31 5.11 5.26
CA GLY A 65 11.40 4.82 4.32
C GLY A 65 10.94 4.43 2.91
N VAL A 66 9.70 3.94 2.73
CA VAL A 66 9.12 3.71 1.39
C VAL A 66 8.70 5.03 0.73
N TYR A 67 8.44 6.09 1.50
CA TYR A 67 8.07 7.41 0.98
C TYR A 67 9.26 8.31 0.68
N GLU A 68 10.40 8.09 1.34
CA GLU A 68 11.69 8.76 1.08
C GLU A 68 12.29 8.35 -0.27
#